data_AF-A0A292RIL4-F1
#
_entry.id   AF-A0A292RIL4-F1
#
_cell.length_a   1.000
_cell.length_b   1.000
_cell.length_c   1.000
_cell.angle_alpha   90.00
_cell.angle_beta   90.00
_cell.angle_gamma   90.00
#
_symmetry.space_group_name_H-M   'P 1'
#
loop_
_entity.id
_entity.type
_entity.pdbx_description
1 polymer ?
#
loop_
_entity_poly.entity_id
_entity_poly.type
_entity_poly.pdbx_seq_one_letter_code
_entity_poly.pdbx_strand_id
1 'polypeptide(L)'
;MLTNKKIKYYFIGLFFILVFFIPYILNGDNSFFKIHDYLEQDFVNIKLNAKYLFHPMVLNIPEVLSGTFRGSIQVHSLLHVFAYKFVQGVWFLILNLIFIAIVGYTGMFLLINKLYQEKYEKSVLYYPIITLGCFVYGITPTLLHGLTVLILPLVIYLALSIKDDYEGKNKYILPTISLFIGLATSLVYNGYLYLLLLTIYMGYYLIKKDLNTFKKYFLCFSLMFLGYITTYFYSFIALTEVSHRMEWILHSKDFFSIFWKNLSNGYIELKSYPLIPFITTVLYGIYCWIKKQKFDRNILYGLILIFIISFTMSIYKSELIVDILNSSSIGIFKTIQLDRICAFLYPIWSFIFIVTLLHLGCNIKTKKFKILFTIIFISLFTIQFFKLIEPSINNPYKYNIDALIHRNKKINKAYTYREFFEEDLMNEVKNYINKPLDSYRVISVWLNPAVAQYSGFYCLDGYITNYRLEYKHRFKDIIINELEKSNQKTYDYFETWGSRVYIPVSEFTDKNRPIPFGPSNVPKFNTNKTIKNLDINYKKLSGFGKVYIFSMCKIENSSDLKLEKSFNSNLTNRTLYLYTIK
;
A
#
# COMPACT_ATOMS: atom_id res chain seq x y z
N MET A 1 6.15 -26.58 -23.15
CA MET A 1 7.39 -25.88 -23.57
C MET A 1 7.02 -24.49 -24.05
N LEU A 2 7.71 -23.45 -23.56
CA LEU A 2 7.49 -22.08 -24.04
C LEU A 2 8.02 -21.98 -25.48
N THR A 3 7.25 -21.41 -26.42
CA THR A 3 7.77 -21.13 -27.77
C THR A 3 8.87 -20.07 -27.69
N ASN A 4 9.87 -20.12 -28.57
CA ASN A 4 10.95 -19.11 -28.60
C ASN A 4 10.43 -17.67 -28.66
N LYS A 5 9.29 -17.45 -29.32
CA LYS A 5 8.60 -16.14 -29.35
C LYS A 5 8.08 -15.74 -27.96
N LYS A 6 7.39 -16.63 -27.26
CA LYS A 6 6.85 -16.35 -25.91
C LYS A 6 7.96 -15.94 -24.94
N ILE A 7 9.07 -16.68 -24.93
CA ILE A 7 10.24 -16.37 -24.09
C ILE A 7 10.80 -14.99 -24.45
N LYS A 8 11.05 -14.73 -25.74
CA LYS A 8 11.59 -13.44 -26.20
C LYS A 8 10.74 -12.26 -25.72
N TYR A 9 9.43 -12.31 -25.93
CA TYR A 9 8.52 -11.22 -25.58
C TYR A 9 8.34 -11.05 -24.07
N TYR A 10 8.38 -12.14 -23.30
CA TYR A 10 8.42 -12.08 -21.84
C TYR A 10 9.63 -11.27 -21.35
N PHE A 11 10.83 -11.57 -21.86
CA PHE A 11 12.05 -10.84 -21.48
C PHE A 11 12.09 -9.39 -21.99
N ILE A 12 11.48 -9.09 -23.15
CA ILE A 12 11.31 -7.70 -23.60
C ILE A 12 10.48 -6.90 -22.60
N GLY A 13 9.40 -7.49 -22.08
CA GLY A 13 8.58 -6.82 -21.05
C GLY A 13 9.36 -6.60 -19.75
N LEU A 14 10.13 -7.61 -19.30
CA LEU A 14 11.01 -7.45 -18.13
C LEU A 14 12.06 -6.35 -18.34
N PHE A 15 12.64 -6.26 -19.54
CA PHE A 15 13.56 -5.19 -19.88
C PHE A 15 12.90 -3.82 -19.78
N PHE A 16 11.67 -3.65 -20.27
CA PHE A 16 10.93 -2.39 -20.10
C PHE A 16 10.67 -2.04 -18.64
N ILE A 17 10.38 -3.03 -17.77
CA ILE A 17 10.25 -2.79 -16.32
C ILE A 17 11.57 -2.26 -15.75
N LEU A 18 12.70 -2.87 -16.08
CA LEU A 18 14.00 -2.41 -15.60
C LEU A 18 14.32 -1.00 -16.08
N VAL A 19 14.06 -0.70 -17.35
CA VAL A 19 14.23 0.65 -17.92
C VAL A 19 13.35 1.67 -17.21
N PHE A 20 12.10 1.31 -16.89
CA PHE A 20 11.19 2.18 -16.15
C PHE A 20 11.76 2.59 -14.78
N PHE A 21 12.43 1.69 -14.06
CA PHE A 21 12.97 2.00 -12.73
C PHE A 21 14.36 2.65 -12.71
N ILE A 22 14.99 2.89 -13.87
CA ILE A 22 16.27 3.63 -13.98
C ILE A 22 16.27 4.95 -13.21
N PRO A 23 15.21 5.79 -13.27
CA PRO A 23 15.17 7.04 -12.52
C PRO A 23 15.34 6.89 -11.02
N TYR A 24 14.77 5.84 -10.42
CA TYR A 24 14.96 5.55 -9.01
C TYR A 24 16.39 5.10 -8.72
N ILE A 25 16.91 4.18 -9.54
CA ILE A 25 18.27 3.64 -9.38
C ILE A 25 19.32 4.75 -9.45
N LEU A 26 19.18 5.69 -10.40
CA LEU A 26 20.12 6.79 -10.58
C LEU A 26 20.01 7.86 -9.48
N ASN A 27 18.81 8.08 -8.93
CA ASN A 27 18.62 9.06 -7.86
C ASN A 27 19.08 8.55 -6.47
N GLY A 28 19.05 7.22 -6.23
CA GLY A 28 19.48 6.64 -4.95
C GLY A 28 18.74 7.25 -3.76
N ASP A 29 19.47 7.73 -2.75
CA ASP A 29 18.89 8.38 -1.56
C ASP A 29 18.06 9.64 -1.88
N ASN A 30 18.30 10.27 -3.04
CA ASN A 30 17.52 11.40 -3.54
C ASN A 30 16.24 10.96 -4.28
N SER A 31 15.86 9.68 -4.20
CA SER A 31 14.60 9.21 -4.76
C SER A 31 13.40 9.70 -3.97
N PHE A 32 12.34 10.02 -4.69
CA PHE A 32 11.04 10.32 -4.11
C PHE A 32 10.23 9.04 -3.93
N PHE A 33 9.55 8.91 -2.80
CA PHE A 33 8.59 7.83 -2.53
C PHE A 33 7.32 8.44 -1.94
N LYS A 34 6.21 7.68 -1.96
CA LYS A 34 5.02 8.12 -1.23
C LYS A 34 5.35 8.12 0.26
N ILE A 35 5.07 9.23 0.93
CA ILE A 35 5.30 9.35 2.38
C ILE A 35 4.13 8.71 3.13
N HIS A 36 2.93 9.20 2.84
CA HIS A 36 1.69 8.80 3.49
C HIS A 36 1.45 7.30 3.41
N ASP A 37 1.16 6.66 4.54
CA ASP A 37 0.94 5.21 4.71
C ASP A 37 2.10 4.31 4.24
N TYR A 38 3.24 4.87 3.79
CA TYR A 38 4.38 4.09 3.29
C TYR A 38 5.67 4.40 4.04
N LEU A 39 6.38 5.49 3.71
CA LEU A 39 7.58 5.87 4.48
C LEU A 39 7.25 6.15 5.95
N GLU A 40 6.08 6.72 6.24
CA GLU A 40 5.71 7.07 7.62
C GLU A 40 5.18 5.88 8.44
N GLN A 41 4.93 4.72 7.82
CA GLN A 41 4.31 3.57 8.49
C GLN A 41 4.90 2.24 8.01
N ASP A 42 4.53 1.78 6.82
CA ASP A 42 4.84 0.42 6.37
C ASP A 42 6.34 0.15 6.32
N PHE A 43 7.13 1.11 5.86
CA PHE A 43 8.58 0.98 5.81
C PHE A 43 9.21 0.92 7.20
N VAL A 44 8.73 1.74 8.14
CA VAL A 44 9.19 1.72 9.54
C VAL A 44 8.80 0.40 10.22
N ASN A 45 7.59 -0.10 9.98
CA ASN A 45 7.12 -1.38 10.51
C ASN A 45 7.93 -2.56 9.99
N ILE A 46 8.32 -2.54 8.70
CA ILE A 46 9.20 -3.55 8.10
C ILE A 46 10.57 -3.51 8.79
N LYS A 47 11.17 -2.32 8.96
CA LYS A 47 12.46 -2.16 9.65
C LYS A 47 12.43 -2.73 11.06
N LEU A 48 11.40 -2.39 11.84
CA LEU A 48 11.24 -2.88 13.21
C LEU A 48 11.06 -4.39 13.26
N ASN A 49 10.21 -4.95 12.40
CA ASN A 49 10.03 -6.41 12.35
C ASN A 49 11.30 -7.14 11.88
N ALA A 50 12.08 -6.55 10.98
CA ALA A 50 13.36 -7.12 10.54
C ALA A 50 14.44 -7.08 11.64
N LYS A 51 14.42 -6.06 12.51
CA LYS A 51 15.24 -6.01 13.72
C LYS A 51 14.94 -7.21 14.62
N TYR A 52 13.67 -7.52 14.84
CA TYR A 52 13.22 -8.58 15.76
C TYR A 52 12.92 -9.95 15.10
N LEU A 53 13.26 -10.13 13.82
CA LEU A 53 12.89 -11.33 13.04
C LEU A 53 13.31 -12.64 13.72
N PHE A 54 14.54 -12.70 14.24
CA PHE A 54 15.11 -13.88 14.91
C PHE A 54 15.11 -13.77 16.45
N HIS A 55 14.23 -12.92 17.00
CA HIS A 55 14.06 -12.72 18.43
C HIS A 55 12.64 -13.15 18.84
N PRO A 56 12.34 -14.46 18.91
CA PRO A 56 10.98 -14.94 19.06
C PRO A 56 10.36 -14.59 20.42
N MET A 57 11.21 -14.39 21.45
CA MET A 57 10.81 -14.04 22.82
C MET A 57 10.45 -12.56 22.99
N VAL A 58 10.72 -11.70 22.00
CA VAL A 58 10.38 -10.27 22.09
C VAL A 58 8.91 -10.10 21.70
N LEU A 59 8.06 -10.00 22.73
CA LEU A 59 6.62 -9.80 22.58
C LEU A 59 6.23 -8.33 22.52
N ASN A 60 7.02 -7.42 23.09
CA ASN A 60 6.79 -5.98 23.06
C ASN A 60 7.99 -5.28 22.41
N ILE A 61 7.70 -4.32 21.52
CA ILE A 61 8.69 -3.47 20.84
C ILE A 61 8.81 -2.17 21.66
N PRO A 62 9.88 -2.01 22.45
CA PRO A 62 10.01 -0.90 23.38
C PRO A 62 10.19 0.46 22.68
N GLU A 63 10.62 0.47 21.42
CA GLU A 63 10.82 1.70 20.64
C GLU A 63 9.52 2.39 20.24
N VAL A 64 8.38 1.71 20.37
CA VAL A 64 7.09 2.19 19.84
C VAL A 64 6.08 2.32 20.96
N LEU A 65 5.60 3.55 21.18
CA LEU A 65 4.62 3.90 22.21
C LEU A 65 5.01 3.36 23.59
N SER A 66 6.30 3.47 23.92
CA SER A 66 6.91 2.95 25.16
C SER A 66 6.65 1.45 25.46
N GLY A 67 6.48 0.61 24.42
CA GLY A 67 6.29 -0.84 24.59
C GLY A 67 5.02 -1.36 23.95
N THR A 68 4.88 -1.22 22.63
CA THR A 68 3.76 -1.78 21.88
C THR A 68 3.94 -3.27 21.63
N PHE A 69 2.88 -4.04 21.77
CA PHE A 69 2.91 -5.46 21.44
C PHE A 69 3.37 -5.68 19.98
N ARG A 70 4.28 -6.61 19.73
CA ARG A 70 4.89 -6.82 18.40
C ARG A 70 3.84 -7.09 17.33
N GLY A 71 2.82 -7.89 17.64
CA GLY A 71 1.72 -8.22 16.73
C GLY A 71 0.84 -7.02 16.32
N SER A 72 0.97 -5.90 17.02
CA SER A 72 0.32 -4.63 16.67
C SER A 72 1.09 -3.84 15.60
N ILE A 73 2.38 -4.11 15.43
CA ILE A 73 3.23 -3.54 14.37
C ILE A 73 3.13 -4.45 13.15
N GLN A 74 1.99 -4.34 12.47
CA GLN A 74 1.64 -5.21 11.36
C GLN A 74 2.55 -4.97 10.15
N VAL A 75 2.93 -6.08 9.50
CA VAL A 75 3.61 -6.11 8.21
C VAL A 75 2.72 -6.81 7.20
N HIS A 76 2.85 -6.43 5.93
CA HIS A 76 2.05 -7.04 4.87
C HIS A 76 2.60 -8.39 4.39
N SER A 77 3.85 -8.71 4.69
CA SER A 77 4.51 -9.89 4.13
C SER A 77 5.79 -10.21 4.88
N LEU A 78 5.94 -11.48 5.28
CA LEU A 78 7.18 -11.99 5.84
C LEU A 78 8.34 -11.95 4.82
N LEU A 79 8.06 -12.16 3.53
CA LEU A 79 9.06 -12.07 2.47
C LEU A 79 9.72 -10.69 2.43
N HIS A 80 8.95 -9.62 2.60
CA HIS A 80 9.47 -8.25 2.60
C HIS A 80 10.29 -7.95 3.86
N VAL A 81 9.87 -8.46 5.02
CA VAL A 81 10.65 -8.36 6.27
C VAL A 81 11.99 -9.08 6.13
N PHE A 82 11.97 -10.29 5.56
CA PHE A 82 13.19 -11.06 5.30
C PHE A 82 14.11 -10.32 4.32
N ALA A 83 13.57 -9.81 3.21
CA ALA A 83 14.34 -9.04 2.23
C ALA A 83 14.99 -7.78 2.83
N TYR A 84 14.27 -7.06 3.72
CA TYR A 84 14.81 -5.88 4.40
C TYR A 84 16.02 -6.21 5.28
N LYS A 85 16.12 -7.44 5.80
CA LYS A 85 17.27 -7.86 6.60
C LYS A 85 18.58 -7.82 5.79
N PHE A 86 18.52 -8.11 4.50
CA PHE A 86 19.68 -8.18 3.60
C PHE A 86 19.93 -6.89 2.84
N VAL A 87 18.87 -6.19 2.43
CA VAL A 87 18.97 -4.90 1.76
C VAL A 87 18.16 -3.88 2.56
N GLN A 88 18.82 -2.82 3.03
CA GLN A 88 18.21 -1.81 3.91
C GLN A 88 18.10 -0.46 3.22
N GLY A 89 17.42 0.50 3.88
CA GLY A 89 17.34 1.88 3.43
C GLY A 89 16.67 2.03 2.06
N VAL A 90 17.16 2.97 1.25
CA VAL A 90 16.55 3.29 -0.04
C VAL A 90 16.59 2.14 -1.04
N TRP A 91 17.65 1.31 -1.01
CA TRP A 91 17.80 0.21 -1.96
C TRP A 91 16.76 -0.88 -1.75
N PHE A 92 16.32 -1.10 -0.50
CA PHE A 92 15.16 -1.96 -0.25
C PHE A 92 13.93 -1.48 -1.01
N LEU A 93 13.62 -0.18 -0.89
CA LEU A 93 12.43 0.42 -1.51
C LEU A 93 12.47 0.28 -3.04
N ILE A 94 13.61 0.59 -3.65
CA ILE A 94 13.80 0.51 -5.11
C ILE A 94 13.67 -0.94 -5.60
N LEU A 95 14.40 -1.88 -4.98
CA LEU A 95 14.34 -3.29 -5.38
C LEU A 95 12.97 -3.89 -5.13
N ASN A 96 12.30 -3.51 -4.05
CA ASN A 96 10.94 -3.94 -3.76
C ASN A 96 9.95 -3.47 -4.84
N LEU A 97 10.08 -2.25 -5.34
CA LEU A 97 9.23 -1.77 -6.43
C LEU A 97 9.42 -2.55 -7.73
N ILE A 98 10.68 -2.81 -8.08
CA ILE A 98 11.03 -3.63 -9.25
C ILE A 98 10.45 -5.03 -9.09
N PHE A 99 10.63 -5.64 -7.91
CA PHE A 99 10.11 -6.96 -7.59
C PHE A 99 8.58 -7.03 -7.71
N ILE A 100 7.86 -6.06 -7.13
CA ILE A 100 6.40 -5.97 -7.23
C ILE A 100 5.95 -5.89 -8.69
N ALA A 101 6.61 -5.06 -9.50
CA ALA A 101 6.28 -4.90 -10.90
C ALA A 101 6.53 -6.17 -11.72
N ILE A 102 7.64 -6.87 -11.47
CA ILE A 102 7.98 -8.13 -12.14
C ILE A 102 6.95 -9.21 -11.84
N VAL A 103 6.53 -9.36 -10.59
CA VAL A 103 5.53 -10.38 -10.20
C VAL A 103 4.16 -10.04 -10.78
N GLY A 104 3.75 -8.77 -10.74
CA GLY A 104 2.49 -8.31 -11.36
C GLY A 104 2.47 -8.56 -12.87
N TYR A 105 3.54 -8.16 -13.56
CA TYR A 105 3.74 -8.43 -14.98
C TYR A 105 3.66 -9.93 -15.29
N THR A 106 4.39 -10.74 -14.53
CA THR A 106 4.46 -12.19 -14.74
C THR A 106 3.11 -12.85 -14.51
N GLY A 107 2.40 -12.48 -13.44
CA GLY A 107 1.06 -13.00 -13.14
C GLY A 107 0.07 -12.74 -14.27
N MET A 108 0.01 -11.49 -14.76
CA MET A 108 -0.90 -11.13 -15.86
C MET A 108 -0.49 -11.80 -17.18
N PHE A 109 0.82 -11.85 -17.48
CA PHE A 109 1.34 -12.50 -18.67
C PHE A 109 1.02 -14.00 -18.69
N LEU A 110 1.18 -14.70 -17.56
CA LEU A 110 0.83 -16.12 -17.43
C LEU A 110 -0.67 -16.35 -17.58
N LEU A 111 -1.52 -15.53 -16.93
CA LEU A 111 -2.97 -15.64 -17.02
C LEU A 111 -3.49 -15.46 -18.45
N ILE A 112 -3.03 -14.43 -19.17
CA ILE A 112 -3.48 -14.18 -20.53
C ILE A 112 -3.03 -15.28 -21.49
N ASN A 113 -1.79 -15.78 -21.34
CA ASN A 113 -1.33 -16.93 -22.13
C ASN A 113 -2.16 -18.17 -21.84
N LYS A 114 -2.50 -18.44 -20.57
CA LYS A 114 -3.33 -19.58 -20.18
C LYS A 114 -4.71 -19.55 -20.85
N LEU A 115 -5.30 -18.36 -21.01
CA LEU A 115 -6.66 -18.19 -21.54
C LEU A 115 -6.73 -17.98 -23.06
N TYR A 116 -5.72 -17.38 -23.69
CA TYR A 116 -5.82 -16.87 -25.07
C TYR A 116 -4.70 -17.29 -26.02
N GLN A 117 -3.64 -17.98 -25.53
CA GLN A 117 -2.50 -18.32 -26.38
C GLN A 117 -2.92 -19.17 -27.59
N GLU A 118 -3.63 -20.28 -27.36
CA GLU A 118 -4.06 -21.20 -28.43
C GLU A 118 -4.87 -20.48 -29.53
N LYS A 119 -5.69 -19.50 -29.14
CA LYS A 119 -6.54 -18.75 -30.06
C LYS A 119 -5.75 -17.79 -30.94
N TYR A 120 -4.71 -17.15 -30.40
CA TYR A 120 -4.11 -15.97 -31.02
C TYR A 120 -2.60 -16.04 -31.26
N GLU A 121 -1.90 -17.11 -30.87
CA GLU A 121 -0.43 -17.18 -30.98
C GLU A 121 0.11 -17.04 -32.41
N LYS A 122 -0.71 -17.33 -33.43
CA LYS A 122 -0.36 -17.14 -34.85
C LYS A 122 -0.42 -15.67 -35.28
N SER A 123 -1.11 -14.81 -34.54
CA SER A 123 -1.19 -13.37 -34.81
C SER A 123 0.13 -12.68 -34.44
N VAL A 124 0.68 -11.89 -35.37
CA VAL A 124 1.87 -11.07 -35.12
C VAL A 124 1.66 -10.01 -34.03
N LEU A 125 0.41 -9.66 -33.71
CA LEU A 125 0.06 -8.66 -32.70
C LEU A 125 -0.12 -9.25 -31.31
N TYR A 126 -0.24 -10.58 -31.16
CA TYR A 126 -0.53 -11.21 -29.88
C TYR A 126 0.53 -10.89 -28.82
N TYR A 127 1.79 -11.26 -29.09
CA TYR A 127 2.87 -11.05 -28.13
C TYR A 127 3.19 -9.56 -27.84
N PRO A 128 3.20 -8.65 -28.84
CA PRO A 128 3.33 -7.21 -28.58
C PRO A 128 2.24 -6.65 -27.65
N ILE A 129 0.96 -6.99 -27.90
CA ILE A 129 -0.16 -6.49 -27.09
C ILE A 129 -0.05 -6.97 -25.65
N ILE A 130 0.20 -8.26 -25.41
CA ILE A 130 0.32 -8.77 -24.04
C ILE A 130 1.58 -8.23 -23.35
N THR A 131 2.69 -8.04 -24.07
CA THR A 131 3.94 -7.55 -23.46
C THR A 131 3.76 -6.12 -22.94
N LEU A 132 3.23 -5.24 -23.79
CA LEU A 132 2.98 -3.85 -23.43
C LEU A 132 1.86 -3.75 -22.39
N GLY A 133 0.73 -4.43 -22.62
CA GLY A 133 -0.40 -4.45 -21.68
C GLY A 133 0.00 -4.90 -20.27
N CYS A 134 0.71 -6.02 -20.16
CA CYS A 134 1.21 -6.50 -18.87
C CYS A 134 2.28 -5.59 -18.27
N PHE A 135 3.11 -4.93 -19.08
CA PHE A 135 4.11 -3.97 -18.59
C PHE A 135 3.41 -2.80 -17.88
N VAL A 136 2.42 -2.17 -18.52
CA VAL A 136 1.61 -1.09 -17.92
C VAL A 136 0.93 -1.55 -16.63
N TYR A 137 0.41 -2.78 -16.62
CA TYR A 137 -0.15 -3.38 -15.42
C TYR A 137 0.88 -3.45 -14.28
N GLY A 138 2.07 -3.99 -14.56
CA GLY A 138 3.13 -4.19 -13.57
C GLY A 138 3.71 -2.89 -13.00
N ILE A 139 3.92 -1.85 -13.82
CA ILE A 139 4.53 -0.58 -13.38
C ILE A 139 3.58 0.36 -12.65
N THR A 140 2.31 -0.02 -12.51
CA THR A 140 1.32 0.85 -11.87
C THR A 140 1.74 1.11 -10.43
N PRO A 141 1.68 2.37 -9.96
CA PRO A 141 2.06 2.73 -8.60
C PRO A 141 1.07 2.16 -7.58
N THR A 142 1.12 0.84 -7.36
CA THR A 142 0.41 0.12 -6.29
C THR A 142 1.19 0.17 -4.99
N LEU A 143 1.84 1.31 -4.78
CA LEU A 143 3.12 1.47 -4.11
C LEU A 143 3.10 1.28 -2.59
N LEU A 144 2.03 0.75 -1.99
CA LEU A 144 1.85 0.89 -0.55
C LEU A 144 1.65 -0.37 0.24
N HIS A 145 1.15 -1.48 -0.27
CA HIS A 145 0.85 -2.62 0.63
C HIS A 145 1.39 -3.96 0.12
N GLY A 146 2.61 -3.93 -0.43
CA GLY A 146 3.30 -5.09 -0.99
C GLY A 146 2.66 -5.60 -2.30
N LEU A 147 2.73 -6.90 -2.54
CA LEU A 147 2.20 -7.57 -3.75
C LEU A 147 0.67 -7.72 -3.79
N THR A 148 -0.02 -7.28 -2.73
CA THR A 148 -1.37 -7.73 -2.35
C THR A 148 -2.48 -7.35 -3.32
N VAL A 149 -2.22 -6.54 -4.35
CA VAL A 149 -3.20 -6.24 -5.41
C VAL A 149 -2.73 -6.75 -6.77
N LEU A 150 -1.46 -6.53 -7.11
CA LEU A 150 -0.90 -6.91 -8.41
C LEU A 150 -0.73 -8.43 -8.59
N ILE A 151 -0.77 -9.21 -7.51
CA ILE A 151 -0.62 -10.66 -7.59
C ILE A 151 -1.91 -11.37 -8.03
N LEU A 152 -3.07 -10.70 -8.04
CA LEU A 152 -4.36 -11.34 -8.31
C LEU A 152 -4.37 -12.17 -9.61
N PRO A 153 -3.80 -11.72 -10.75
CA PRO A 153 -3.71 -12.55 -11.94
C PRO A 153 -2.91 -13.83 -11.75
N LEU A 154 -1.86 -13.81 -10.92
CA LEU A 154 -1.09 -15.01 -10.57
C LEU A 154 -1.91 -15.97 -9.70
N VAL A 155 -2.73 -15.45 -8.78
CA VAL A 155 -3.66 -16.25 -7.97
C VAL A 155 -4.69 -16.96 -8.86
N ILE A 156 -5.27 -16.24 -9.82
CA ILE A 156 -6.22 -16.82 -10.79
C ILE A 156 -5.52 -17.84 -11.68
N TYR A 157 -4.32 -17.52 -12.17
CA TYR A 157 -3.50 -18.45 -12.95
C TYR A 157 -3.20 -19.74 -12.16
N LEU A 158 -2.83 -19.63 -10.89
CA LEU A 158 -2.63 -20.77 -9.99
C LEU A 158 -3.90 -21.61 -9.90
N ALA A 159 -5.04 -20.98 -9.59
CA ALA A 159 -6.32 -21.68 -9.45
C ALA A 159 -6.73 -22.41 -10.74
N LEU A 160 -6.54 -21.82 -11.91
CA LEU A 160 -6.83 -22.47 -13.20
C LEU A 160 -5.82 -23.57 -13.53
N SER A 161 -4.56 -23.40 -13.15
CA SER A 161 -3.50 -24.37 -13.47
C SER A 161 -3.57 -25.64 -12.62
N ILE A 162 -4.09 -25.56 -11.39
CA ILE A 162 -4.33 -26.74 -10.53
C ILE A 162 -5.32 -27.69 -11.20
N LYS A 163 -6.41 -27.15 -11.76
CA LYS A 163 -7.43 -27.92 -12.48
C LYS A 163 -6.83 -28.71 -13.64
N ASP A 164 -5.97 -28.05 -14.43
CA ASP A 164 -5.46 -28.63 -15.68
C ASP A 164 -4.24 -29.56 -15.46
N ASP A 165 -3.74 -29.69 -14.23
CA ASP A 165 -2.57 -30.50 -13.90
C ASP A 165 -2.91 -31.99 -13.76
N TYR A 166 -3.59 -32.59 -14.73
CA TYR A 166 -4.08 -33.98 -14.67
C TYR A 166 -2.97 -34.99 -14.36
N GLU A 167 -1.79 -34.83 -14.96
CA GLU A 167 -0.65 -35.75 -14.86
C GLU A 167 0.31 -35.44 -13.69
N GLY A 168 0.06 -34.41 -12.88
CA GLY A 168 0.93 -34.04 -11.78
C GLY A 168 2.30 -33.48 -12.21
N LYS A 169 2.43 -33.04 -13.47
CA LYS A 169 3.67 -32.46 -14.01
C LYS A 169 4.11 -31.22 -13.22
N ASN A 170 3.17 -30.53 -12.58
CA ASN A 170 3.44 -29.34 -11.78
C ASN A 170 3.39 -29.58 -10.26
N LYS A 171 3.58 -30.83 -9.81
CA LYS A 171 3.47 -31.25 -8.40
C LYS A 171 4.26 -30.41 -7.39
N TYR A 172 5.34 -29.75 -7.81
CA TYR A 172 6.13 -28.85 -6.96
C TYR A 172 5.94 -27.37 -7.30
N ILE A 173 5.66 -27.04 -8.56
CA ILE A 173 5.58 -25.65 -9.03
C ILE A 173 4.36 -24.93 -8.46
N LEU A 174 3.16 -25.54 -8.55
CA LEU A 174 1.92 -24.89 -8.08
C LEU A 174 1.89 -24.72 -6.56
N PRO A 175 2.28 -25.73 -5.74
CA PRO A 175 2.42 -25.57 -4.31
C PRO A 175 3.44 -24.47 -3.92
N THR A 176 4.56 -24.37 -4.63
CA THR A 176 5.57 -23.33 -4.39
C THR A 176 5.05 -21.94 -4.71
N ILE A 177 4.33 -21.77 -5.82
CA ILE A 177 3.65 -20.50 -6.15
C ILE A 177 2.65 -20.14 -5.05
N SER A 178 1.90 -21.13 -4.54
CA SER A 178 0.93 -20.91 -3.46
C SER A 178 1.58 -20.45 -2.16
N LEU A 179 2.67 -21.11 -1.74
CA LEU A 179 3.46 -20.70 -0.58
C LEU A 179 4.03 -19.29 -0.77
N PHE A 180 4.58 -19.01 -1.95
CA PHE A 180 5.07 -17.69 -2.31
C PHE A 180 3.99 -16.62 -2.15
N ILE A 181 2.77 -16.83 -2.66
CA ILE A 181 1.65 -15.89 -2.50
C ILE A 181 1.36 -15.66 -1.01
N GLY A 182 1.32 -16.71 -0.19
CA GLY A 182 1.06 -16.60 1.26
C GLY A 182 2.13 -15.83 2.01
N LEU A 183 3.42 -15.99 1.64
CA LEU A 183 4.53 -15.27 2.25
C LEU A 183 4.68 -13.84 1.73
N ALA A 184 4.22 -13.57 0.52
CA ALA A 184 4.44 -12.33 -0.22
C ALA A 184 3.28 -11.32 -0.10
N THR A 185 2.12 -11.72 0.44
CA THR A 185 0.92 -10.89 0.55
C THR A 185 0.32 -10.87 1.95
N SER A 186 -0.57 -9.90 2.15
CA SER A 186 -1.21 -9.64 3.43
C SER A 186 -2.56 -10.34 3.55
N LEU A 187 -2.72 -11.12 4.62
CA LEU A 187 -3.98 -11.78 4.98
C LEU A 187 -5.09 -10.75 5.18
N VAL A 188 -4.81 -9.66 5.89
CA VAL A 188 -5.79 -8.64 6.30
C VAL A 188 -6.16 -7.68 5.15
N TYR A 189 -5.35 -7.61 4.10
CA TYR A 189 -5.71 -6.82 2.91
C TYR A 189 -6.56 -7.62 1.93
N ASN A 190 -5.98 -8.62 1.23
CA ASN A 190 -6.68 -9.39 0.22
C ASN A 190 -6.43 -10.90 0.29
N GLY A 191 -5.53 -11.36 1.18
CA GLY A 191 -5.18 -12.77 1.28
C GLY A 191 -6.35 -13.67 1.66
N TYR A 192 -7.30 -13.16 2.46
CA TYR A 192 -8.54 -13.86 2.79
C TYR A 192 -9.40 -14.15 1.53
N LEU A 193 -9.38 -13.27 0.53
CA LEU A 193 -10.09 -13.50 -0.74
C LEU A 193 -9.40 -14.55 -1.61
N TYR A 194 -8.06 -14.62 -1.55
CA TYR A 194 -7.32 -15.68 -2.25
C TYR A 194 -7.61 -17.04 -1.64
N LEU A 195 -7.65 -17.13 -0.31
CA LEU A 195 -8.08 -18.35 0.39
C LEU A 195 -9.52 -18.71 0.03
N LEU A 196 -10.45 -17.73 0.05
CA LEU A 196 -11.84 -17.93 -0.34
C LEU A 196 -11.97 -18.50 -1.76
N LEU A 197 -11.19 -17.98 -2.72
CA LEU A 197 -11.18 -18.50 -4.08
C LEU A 197 -10.80 -19.98 -4.11
N LEU A 198 -9.71 -20.38 -3.45
CA LEU A 198 -9.30 -21.78 -3.38
C LEU A 198 -10.36 -22.64 -2.65
N THR A 199 -10.99 -22.12 -1.60
CA THR A 199 -12.08 -22.79 -0.88
C THR A 199 -13.29 -23.07 -1.78
N ILE A 200 -13.68 -22.12 -2.62
CA ILE A 200 -14.77 -22.31 -3.60
C ILE A 200 -14.41 -23.45 -4.57
N TYR A 201 -13.19 -23.48 -5.09
CA TYR A 201 -12.75 -24.58 -5.97
C TYR A 201 -12.67 -25.92 -5.23
N MET A 202 -12.17 -25.95 -3.99
CA MET A 202 -12.18 -27.16 -3.16
C MET A 202 -13.61 -27.69 -2.99
N GLY A 203 -14.56 -26.84 -2.60
CA GLY A 203 -15.97 -27.23 -2.43
C GLY A 203 -16.59 -27.75 -3.72
N TYR A 204 -16.31 -27.09 -4.86
CA TYR A 204 -16.78 -27.53 -6.17
C TYR A 204 -16.30 -28.95 -6.53
N TYR A 205 -15.00 -29.24 -6.36
CA TYR A 205 -14.45 -30.57 -6.68
C TYR A 205 -14.83 -31.64 -5.65
N LEU A 206 -15.08 -31.25 -4.41
CA LEU A 206 -15.65 -32.13 -3.40
C LEU A 206 -17.06 -32.58 -3.80
N ILE A 207 -17.92 -31.65 -4.25
CA ILE A 207 -19.27 -31.96 -4.77
C ILE A 207 -19.20 -32.84 -6.02
N LYS A 208 -18.23 -32.61 -6.90
CA LYS A 208 -17.97 -33.44 -8.09
C LYS A 208 -17.35 -34.81 -7.77
N LYS A 209 -17.01 -35.09 -6.50
CA LYS A 209 -16.30 -36.30 -6.05
C LYS A 209 -14.93 -36.50 -6.72
N ASP A 210 -14.32 -35.43 -7.24
CA ASP A 210 -12.95 -35.47 -7.76
C ASP A 210 -11.96 -35.19 -6.63
N LEU A 211 -11.67 -36.24 -5.86
CA LEU A 211 -10.81 -36.15 -4.68
C LEU A 211 -9.35 -35.85 -5.03
N ASN A 212 -8.90 -36.20 -6.23
CA ASN A 212 -7.51 -35.95 -6.65
C ASN A 212 -7.28 -34.46 -6.90
N THR A 213 -8.20 -33.81 -7.61
CA THR A 213 -8.14 -32.36 -7.82
C THR A 213 -8.38 -31.60 -6.51
N PHE A 214 -9.32 -32.07 -5.67
CA PHE A 214 -9.53 -31.53 -4.32
C PHE A 214 -8.25 -31.51 -3.50
N LYS A 215 -7.50 -32.62 -3.42
CA LYS A 215 -6.23 -32.71 -2.67
C LYS A 215 -5.19 -31.69 -3.14
N LYS A 216 -5.13 -31.40 -4.45
CA LYS A 216 -4.20 -30.38 -5.00
C LYS A 216 -4.59 -28.97 -4.56
N TYR A 217 -5.89 -28.63 -4.61
CA TYR A 217 -6.36 -27.34 -4.09
C TYR A 217 -6.16 -27.24 -2.59
N PHE A 218 -6.41 -28.31 -1.83
CA PHE A 218 -6.17 -28.36 -0.39
C PHE A 218 -4.70 -28.12 -0.06
N LEU A 219 -3.76 -28.80 -0.74
CA LEU A 219 -2.33 -28.55 -0.55
C LEU A 219 -1.94 -27.09 -0.81
N CYS A 220 -2.42 -26.51 -1.92
CA CYS A 220 -2.14 -25.11 -2.24
C CYS A 220 -2.74 -24.17 -1.19
N PHE A 221 -3.98 -24.42 -0.77
CA PHE A 221 -4.65 -23.68 0.31
C PHE A 221 -3.84 -23.75 1.60
N SER A 222 -3.43 -24.94 2.04
CA SER A 222 -2.68 -25.16 3.28
C SER A 222 -1.34 -24.43 3.26
N LEU A 223 -0.61 -24.46 2.15
CA LEU A 223 0.68 -23.76 2.03
C LEU A 223 0.53 -22.24 2.00
N MET A 224 -0.50 -21.72 1.31
CA MET A 224 -0.78 -20.29 1.33
C MET A 224 -1.22 -19.84 2.72
N PHE A 225 -2.07 -20.63 3.39
CA PHE A 225 -2.51 -20.39 4.76
C PHE A 225 -1.33 -20.42 5.75
N LEU A 226 -0.41 -21.38 5.60
CA LEU A 226 0.83 -21.44 6.39
C LEU A 226 1.67 -20.16 6.23
N GLY A 227 1.80 -19.63 5.01
CA GLY A 227 2.47 -18.35 4.75
C GLY A 227 1.82 -17.17 5.49
N TYR A 228 0.48 -17.15 5.59
CA TYR A 228 -0.21 -16.14 6.36
C TYR A 228 -0.06 -16.33 7.88
N ILE A 229 -0.23 -17.55 8.39
CA ILE A 229 -0.08 -17.82 9.84
C ILE A 229 1.32 -17.43 10.31
N THR A 230 2.36 -17.74 9.52
CA THR A 230 3.74 -17.35 9.86
C THR A 230 3.93 -15.83 9.88
N THR A 231 3.33 -15.10 8.94
CA THR A 231 3.39 -13.62 8.91
C THR A 231 2.62 -12.98 10.08
N TYR A 232 1.47 -13.53 10.44
CA TYR A 232 0.53 -12.93 11.41
C TYR A 232 0.56 -13.59 12.80
N PHE A 233 1.50 -14.51 13.07
CA PHE A 233 1.58 -15.27 14.31
C PHE A 233 1.45 -14.37 15.55
N TYR A 234 2.29 -13.32 15.63
CA TYR A 234 2.22 -12.36 16.73
C TYR A 234 0.91 -11.57 16.71
N SER A 235 0.39 -11.17 15.55
CA SER A 235 -0.89 -10.45 15.47
C SER A 235 -2.06 -11.27 16.03
N PHE A 236 -2.05 -12.60 15.90
CA PHE A 236 -3.06 -13.45 16.53
C PHE A 236 -2.94 -13.46 18.05
N ILE A 237 -1.72 -13.46 18.59
CA ILE A 237 -1.50 -13.32 20.03
C ILE A 237 -1.97 -11.94 20.51
N ALA A 238 -1.73 -10.89 19.73
CA ALA A 238 -2.15 -9.52 20.05
C ALA A 238 -3.68 -9.36 20.22
N LEU A 239 -4.48 -10.32 19.75
CA LEU A 239 -5.94 -10.30 19.94
C LEU A 239 -6.37 -10.49 21.40
N THR A 240 -5.47 -10.94 22.29
CA THR A 240 -5.74 -11.02 23.73
C THR A 240 -5.72 -9.65 24.41
N GLU A 241 -5.20 -8.62 23.73
CA GLU A 241 -5.10 -7.26 24.24
C GLU A 241 -6.33 -6.43 23.85
N VAL A 242 -6.78 -5.55 24.74
CA VAL A 242 -7.86 -4.61 24.42
C VAL A 242 -7.33 -3.55 23.46
N SER A 243 -7.78 -3.60 22.21
CA SER A 243 -7.34 -2.70 21.14
C SER A 243 -8.02 -1.33 21.21
N HIS A 244 -7.29 -0.26 20.86
CA HIS A 244 -7.86 1.07 20.66
C HIS A 244 -8.97 1.12 19.61
N ARG A 245 -9.01 0.13 18.69
CA ARG A 245 -10.02 0.05 17.63
C ARG A 245 -11.43 -0.22 18.15
N MET A 246 -11.56 -0.63 19.42
CA MET A 246 -12.86 -0.77 20.08
C MET A 246 -13.65 0.56 20.14
N GLU A 247 -12.94 1.69 20.12
CA GLU A 247 -13.53 3.03 20.09
C GLU A 247 -13.69 3.60 18.68
N TRP A 248 -13.46 2.79 17.63
CA TRP A 248 -13.66 3.28 16.27
C TRP A 248 -15.13 3.58 15.98
N ILE A 249 -15.37 4.74 15.38
CA ILE A 249 -16.68 5.11 14.83
C ILE A 249 -16.55 5.17 13.32
N LEU A 250 -17.36 4.36 12.63
CA LEU A 250 -17.42 4.36 11.18
C LEU A 250 -18.30 5.50 10.70
N HIS A 251 -17.89 6.13 9.59
CA HIS A 251 -18.68 7.18 8.94
C HIS A 251 -19.21 6.70 7.59
N SER A 252 -20.51 6.88 7.40
CA SER A 252 -21.21 6.52 6.17
C SER A 252 -20.88 7.48 5.03
N LYS A 253 -21.17 7.03 3.82
CA LYS A 253 -21.03 7.81 2.59
C LYS A 253 -22.23 7.52 1.69
N ASP A 254 -22.52 8.47 0.81
CA ASP A 254 -23.59 8.30 -0.18
C ASP A 254 -23.31 7.11 -1.11
N PHE A 255 -24.34 6.28 -1.28
CA PHE A 255 -24.29 5.04 -2.05
C PHE A 255 -23.89 5.30 -3.51
N PHE A 256 -24.59 6.23 -4.17
CA PHE A 256 -24.38 6.51 -5.60
C PHE A 256 -23.02 7.15 -5.85
N SER A 257 -22.60 8.04 -4.97
CA SER A 257 -21.26 8.63 -4.98
C SER A 257 -20.18 7.56 -4.99
N ILE A 258 -20.24 6.57 -4.09
CA ILE A 258 -19.26 5.48 -4.06
C ILE A 258 -19.38 4.58 -5.29
N PHE A 259 -20.61 4.25 -5.70
CA PHE A 259 -20.87 3.34 -6.80
C PHE A 259 -20.29 3.88 -8.11
N TRP A 260 -20.64 5.12 -8.44
CA TRP A 260 -20.13 5.80 -9.62
C TRP A 260 -18.64 6.07 -9.54
N LYS A 261 -18.11 6.38 -8.36
CA LYS A 261 -16.67 6.58 -8.16
C LYS A 261 -15.88 5.31 -8.40
N ASN A 262 -16.35 4.16 -7.90
CA ASN A 262 -15.75 2.85 -8.15
C ASN A 262 -15.82 2.47 -9.64
N LEU A 263 -16.89 2.81 -10.35
CA LEU A 263 -16.98 2.55 -11.80
C LEU A 263 -16.11 3.49 -12.66
N SER A 264 -16.05 4.77 -12.31
CA SER A 264 -15.43 5.82 -13.14
C SER A 264 -13.94 6.05 -12.87
N ASN A 265 -13.53 5.93 -11.60
CA ASN A 265 -12.15 6.16 -11.16
C ASN A 265 -11.48 4.86 -10.68
N GLY A 266 -12.27 3.80 -10.44
CA GLY A 266 -11.87 2.60 -9.74
C GLY A 266 -11.38 2.90 -8.33
N TYR A 267 -10.40 2.13 -7.83
CA TYR A 267 -9.91 2.33 -6.47
C TYR A 267 -9.04 3.59 -6.40
N ILE A 268 -9.47 4.55 -5.58
CA ILE A 268 -8.99 5.94 -5.52
C ILE A 268 -7.48 6.00 -5.29
N GLU A 269 -6.94 5.10 -4.48
CA GLU A 269 -5.52 5.07 -4.15
C GLU A 269 -4.67 4.51 -5.30
N LEU A 270 -5.26 3.73 -6.21
CA LEU A 270 -4.58 3.07 -7.33
C LEU A 270 -4.78 3.75 -8.67
N LYS A 271 -5.63 4.80 -8.74
CA LYS A 271 -5.89 5.61 -9.96
C LYS A 271 -6.01 4.75 -11.22
N SER A 272 -6.92 3.78 -11.19
CA SER A 272 -7.09 2.78 -12.25
C SER A 272 -7.61 3.32 -13.60
N TYR A 273 -8.01 4.60 -13.66
CA TYR A 273 -8.56 5.30 -14.85
C TYR A 273 -9.32 4.39 -15.84
N PRO A 274 -10.44 3.77 -15.42
CA PRO A 274 -11.15 2.76 -16.20
C PRO A 274 -11.81 3.27 -17.49
N LEU A 275 -11.81 4.58 -17.75
CA LEU A 275 -12.44 5.18 -18.93
C LEU A 275 -11.91 4.58 -20.25
N ILE A 276 -10.60 4.39 -20.39
CA ILE A 276 -10.01 3.82 -21.61
C ILE A 276 -10.38 2.32 -21.76
N PRO A 277 -10.19 1.48 -20.73
CA PRO A 277 -10.74 0.11 -20.72
C PRO A 277 -12.23 0.04 -21.05
N PHE A 278 -13.04 0.95 -20.51
CA PHE A 278 -14.49 0.99 -20.75
C PHE A 278 -14.81 1.30 -22.22
N ILE A 279 -14.25 2.38 -22.78
CA ILE A 279 -14.47 2.77 -24.18
C ILE A 279 -14.05 1.64 -25.13
N THR A 280 -12.88 1.04 -24.91
CA THR A 280 -12.42 -0.09 -25.75
C THR A 280 -13.33 -1.31 -25.64
N THR A 281 -13.92 -1.55 -24.47
CA THR A 281 -14.90 -2.63 -24.28
C THR A 281 -16.21 -2.36 -25.01
N VAL A 282 -16.72 -1.12 -24.96
CA VAL A 282 -17.92 -0.71 -25.72
C VAL A 282 -17.69 -0.85 -27.22
N LEU A 283 -16.56 -0.36 -27.72
CA LEU A 283 -16.18 -0.52 -29.14
C LEU A 283 -16.08 -1.99 -29.55
N TYR A 284 -15.54 -2.85 -28.68
CA TYR A 284 -15.52 -4.29 -28.91
C TYR A 284 -16.92 -4.91 -28.92
N GLY A 285 -17.82 -4.48 -28.04
CA GLY A 285 -19.23 -4.88 -28.04
C GLY A 285 -19.94 -4.50 -29.35
N ILE A 286 -19.75 -3.26 -29.82
CA ILE A 286 -20.27 -2.78 -31.11
C ILE A 286 -19.69 -3.61 -32.26
N TYR A 287 -18.38 -3.89 -32.25
CA TYR A 287 -17.74 -4.77 -33.23
C TYR A 287 -18.37 -6.17 -33.26
N CYS A 288 -18.58 -6.79 -32.09
CA CYS A 288 -19.24 -8.08 -31.98
C CYS A 288 -20.67 -8.04 -32.53
N TRP A 289 -21.43 -6.99 -32.23
CA TRP A 289 -22.79 -6.81 -32.72
C TRP A 289 -22.83 -6.68 -34.25
N ILE A 290 -22.03 -5.78 -34.83
CA ILE A 290 -21.93 -5.58 -36.29
C ILE A 290 -21.48 -6.86 -37.01
N LYS A 291 -20.50 -7.58 -36.44
CA LYS A 291 -19.96 -8.81 -37.04
C LYS A 291 -20.72 -10.08 -36.66
N LYS A 292 -21.81 -9.96 -35.89
CA LYS A 292 -22.58 -11.09 -35.33
C LYS A 292 -21.69 -12.14 -34.65
N GLN A 293 -20.64 -11.68 -33.96
CA GLN A 293 -19.72 -12.53 -33.21
C GLN A 293 -20.14 -12.65 -31.75
N LYS A 294 -19.87 -13.80 -31.14
CA LYS A 294 -20.10 -13.99 -29.70
C LYS A 294 -19.14 -13.10 -28.91
N PHE A 295 -19.69 -12.40 -27.93
CA PHE A 295 -18.91 -11.63 -26.97
C PHE A 295 -18.10 -12.57 -26.08
N ASP A 296 -16.88 -12.17 -25.74
CA ASP A 296 -16.00 -12.99 -24.90
C ASP A 296 -16.55 -13.15 -23.48
N ARG A 297 -16.67 -14.39 -23.02
CA ARG A 297 -17.23 -14.71 -21.70
C ARG A 297 -16.37 -14.19 -20.55
N ASN A 298 -15.05 -14.16 -20.68
CA ASN A 298 -14.17 -13.70 -19.61
C ASN A 298 -14.25 -12.18 -19.46
N ILE A 299 -14.41 -11.43 -20.56
CA ILE A 299 -14.72 -9.99 -20.49
C ILE A 299 -16.04 -9.79 -19.76
N LEU A 300 -17.09 -10.54 -20.11
CA LEU A 300 -18.39 -10.44 -19.45
C LEU A 300 -18.30 -10.76 -17.94
N TYR A 301 -17.61 -11.83 -17.55
CA TYR A 301 -17.40 -12.15 -16.13
C TYR A 301 -16.63 -11.06 -15.39
N GLY A 302 -15.62 -10.45 -16.02
CA GLY A 302 -14.92 -9.30 -15.47
C GLY A 302 -15.84 -8.10 -15.24
N LEU A 303 -16.71 -7.77 -16.19
CA LEU A 303 -17.69 -6.68 -16.05
C LEU A 303 -18.70 -6.96 -14.93
N ILE A 304 -19.18 -8.20 -14.82
CA ILE A 304 -20.08 -8.62 -13.73
C ILE A 304 -19.38 -8.48 -12.38
N LEU A 305 -18.12 -8.91 -12.26
CA LEU A 305 -17.34 -8.75 -11.03
C LEU A 305 -17.13 -7.29 -10.67
N ILE A 306 -16.83 -6.41 -11.63
CA ILE A 306 -16.72 -4.96 -11.40
C ILE A 306 -18.03 -4.40 -10.84
N PHE A 307 -19.16 -4.79 -11.42
CA PHE A 307 -20.48 -4.38 -10.94
C PHE A 307 -20.75 -4.88 -9.52
N ILE A 308 -20.55 -6.17 -9.25
CA ILE A 308 -20.75 -6.77 -7.92
C ILE A 308 -19.88 -6.08 -6.87
N ILE A 309 -18.58 -5.92 -7.13
CA ILE A 309 -17.65 -5.26 -6.20
C ILE A 309 -18.12 -3.83 -5.94
N SER A 310 -18.41 -3.07 -7.01
CA SER A 310 -18.83 -1.67 -6.86
C SER A 310 -20.13 -1.55 -6.07
N PHE A 311 -21.11 -2.42 -6.35
CA PHE A 311 -22.41 -2.45 -5.70
C PHE A 311 -22.31 -2.83 -4.22
N THR A 312 -21.67 -3.97 -3.91
CA THR A 312 -21.52 -4.46 -2.53
C THR A 312 -20.73 -3.47 -1.67
N MET A 313 -19.71 -2.81 -2.22
CA MET A 313 -18.91 -1.84 -1.47
C MET A 313 -19.66 -0.52 -1.23
N SER A 314 -20.55 -0.12 -2.15
CA SER A 314 -21.47 0.99 -1.91
C SER A 314 -22.49 0.67 -0.83
N ILE A 315 -23.04 -0.56 -0.80
CA ILE A 315 -23.92 -1.01 0.30
C ILE A 315 -23.16 -0.98 1.63
N TYR A 316 -21.95 -1.54 1.67
CA TYR A 316 -21.13 -1.64 2.88
C TYR A 316 -20.82 -0.29 3.54
N LYS A 317 -20.76 0.79 2.76
CA LYS A 317 -20.51 2.15 3.25
C LYS A 317 -21.78 3.01 3.40
N SER A 318 -22.95 2.43 3.12
CA SER A 318 -24.23 3.12 3.29
C SER A 318 -24.54 3.38 4.76
N GLU A 319 -25.38 4.37 5.04
CA GLU A 319 -25.80 4.75 6.39
C GLU A 319 -26.35 3.54 7.17
N LEU A 320 -27.30 2.82 6.58
CA LEU A 320 -27.92 1.65 7.21
C LEU A 320 -26.90 0.59 7.66
N ILE A 321 -25.93 0.25 6.81
CA ILE A 321 -24.92 -0.75 7.18
C ILE A 321 -23.94 -0.19 8.21
N VAL A 322 -23.51 1.05 8.05
CA VAL A 322 -22.59 1.70 8.99
C VAL A 322 -23.20 1.81 10.38
N ASP A 323 -24.48 2.13 10.49
CA ASP A 323 -25.19 2.21 11.77
C ASP A 323 -25.32 0.83 12.44
N ILE A 324 -25.58 -0.22 11.67
CA ILE A 324 -25.57 -1.61 12.16
C ILE A 324 -24.17 -1.97 12.68
N LEU A 325 -23.11 -1.63 11.93
CA LEU A 325 -21.74 -1.91 12.35
C LEU A 325 -21.37 -1.12 13.62
N ASN A 326 -21.76 0.15 13.71
CA ASN A 326 -21.52 1.00 14.87
C ASN A 326 -22.30 0.56 16.12
N SER A 327 -23.52 0.04 15.96
CA SER A 327 -24.36 -0.48 17.06
C SER A 327 -24.03 -1.91 17.47
N SER A 328 -23.26 -2.64 16.67
CA SER A 328 -22.87 -4.02 17.00
C SER A 328 -22.05 -4.09 18.30
N SER A 329 -22.49 -4.98 19.20
CA SER A 329 -21.76 -5.30 20.45
C SER A 329 -20.47 -6.07 20.20
N ILE A 330 -20.34 -6.68 19.02
CA ILE A 330 -19.18 -7.46 18.58
C ILE A 330 -18.24 -6.52 17.82
N GLY A 331 -17.32 -5.89 18.56
CA GLY A 331 -16.41 -4.85 18.04
C GLY A 331 -15.57 -5.25 16.81
N ILE A 332 -15.39 -6.55 16.53
CA ILE A 332 -14.63 -7.02 15.36
C ILE A 332 -15.21 -6.51 14.04
N PHE A 333 -16.53 -6.34 13.94
CA PHE A 333 -17.19 -5.89 12.71
C PHE A 333 -16.84 -4.44 12.34
N LYS A 334 -16.52 -3.60 13.33
CA LYS A 334 -16.02 -2.23 13.11
C LYS A 334 -14.57 -2.20 12.63
N THR A 335 -13.80 -3.25 12.94
CA THR A 335 -12.35 -3.29 12.72
C THR A 335 -11.95 -3.84 11.35
N ILE A 336 -12.82 -4.62 10.71
CA ILE A 336 -12.58 -5.23 9.40
C ILE A 336 -12.86 -4.21 8.29
N GLN A 337 -11.87 -3.93 7.45
CA GLN A 337 -12.00 -3.01 6.32
C GLN A 337 -12.27 -3.76 5.01
N LEU A 338 -13.54 -4.15 4.78
CA LEU A 338 -13.95 -4.85 3.56
C LEU A 338 -13.91 -3.97 2.31
N ASP A 339 -13.85 -2.65 2.44
CA ASP A 339 -13.74 -1.71 1.32
C ASP A 339 -12.44 -1.85 0.51
N ARG A 340 -11.44 -2.56 1.05
CA ARG A 340 -10.20 -2.89 0.35
C ARG A 340 -10.41 -3.79 -0.87
N ILE A 341 -11.54 -4.50 -0.94
CA ILE A 341 -11.90 -5.33 -2.10
C ILE A 341 -11.98 -4.51 -3.40
N CYS A 342 -12.29 -3.21 -3.31
CA CYS A 342 -12.26 -2.29 -4.45
C CYS A 342 -10.90 -2.28 -5.17
N ALA A 343 -9.79 -2.62 -4.49
CA ALA A 343 -8.48 -2.68 -5.12
C ALA A 343 -8.42 -3.69 -6.28
N PHE A 344 -9.28 -4.72 -6.30
CA PHE A 344 -9.37 -5.69 -7.39
C PHE A 344 -9.96 -5.13 -8.67
N LEU A 345 -10.63 -3.98 -8.62
CA LEU A 345 -11.12 -3.30 -9.83
C LEU A 345 -9.96 -3.01 -10.79
N TYR A 346 -8.77 -2.68 -10.27
CA TYR A 346 -7.62 -2.36 -11.12
C TYR A 346 -7.11 -3.56 -11.96
N PRO A 347 -6.77 -4.72 -11.38
CA PRO A 347 -6.45 -5.92 -12.15
C PRO A 347 -7.55 -6.36 -13.12
N ILE A 348 -8.83 -6.25 -12.73
CA ILE A 348 -9.94 -6.67 -13.60
C ILE A 348 -10.07 -5.74 -14.81
N TRP A 349 -10.03 -4.43 -14.62
CA TRP A 349 -10.03 -3.46 -15.72
C TRP A 349 -8.83 -3.62 -16.65
N SER A 350 -7.65 -3.87 -16.08
CA SER A 350 -6.43 -4.12 -16.85
C SER A 350 -6.54 -5.39 -17.69
N PHE A 351 -7.06 -6.48 -17.11
CA PHE A 351 -7.32 -7.72 -17.83
C PHE A 351 -8.30 -7.49 -18.98
N ILE A 352 -9.45 -6.85 -18.72
CA ILE A 352 -10.45 -6.53 -19.74
C ILE A 352 -9.82 -5.72 -20.88
N PHE A 353 -9.06 -4.67 -20.55
CA PHE A 353 -8.41 -3.82 -21.54
C PHE A 353 -7.46 -4.59 -22.46
N ILE A 354 -6.61 -5.45 -21.88
CA ILE A 354 -5.66 -6.24 -22.70
C ILE A 354 -6.42 -7.22 -23.60
N VAL A 355 -7.45 -7.89 -23.06
CA VAL A 355 -8.23 -8.87 -23.81
C VAL A 355 -9.09 -8.23 -24.90
N THR A 356 -9.71 -7.06 -24.66
CA THR A 356 -10.45 -6.33 -25.71
C THR A 356 -9.53 -5.92 -26.85
N LEU A 357 -8.33 -5.43 -26.53
CA LEU A 357 -7.31 -5.11 -27.53
C LEU A 357 -6.84 -6.35 -28.30
N LEU A 358 -6.69 -7.50 -27.63
CA LEU A 358 -6.38 -8.76 -28.31
C LEU A 358 -7.47 -9.14 -29.32
N HIS A 359 -8.75 -9.09 -28.94
CA HIS A 359 -9.84 -9.42 -29.86
C HIS A 359 -9.96 -8.41 -31.00
N LEU A 360 -9.80 -7.11 -30.72
CA LEU A 360 -9.86 -6.08 -31.76
C LEU A 360 -8.67 -6.15 -32.71
N GLY A 361 -7.45 -6.38 -32.20
CA GLY A 361 -6.23 -6.37 -32.99
C GLY A 361 -5.96 -7.68 -33.74
N CYS A 362 -6.07 -8.82 -33.06
CA CYS A 362 -5.68 -10.11 -33.64
C CYS A 362 -6.65 -10.62 -34.71
N ASN A 363 -7.89 -10.13 -34.75
CA ASN A 363 -8.88 -10.50 -35.76
C ASN A 363 -8.80 -9.65 -37.04
N ILE A 364 -7.91 -8.65 -37.10
CA ILE A 364 -7.73 -7.81 -38.29
C ILE A 364 -6.96 -8.60 -39.34
N LYS A 365 -7.56 -8.80 -40.52
CA LYS A 365 -6.91 -9.51 -41.64
C LYS A 365 -6.11 -8.57 -42.55
N THR A 366 -6.56 -7.34 -42.72
CA THR A 366 -6.05 -6.36 -43.70
C THR A 366 -4.87 -5.54 -43.18
N LYS A 367 -3.80 -5.39 -43.98
CA LYS A 367 -2.56 -4.68 -43.60
C LYS A 367 -2.81 -3.22 -43.20
N LYS A 368 -3.61 -2.47 -43.98
CA LYS A 368 -3.97 -1.06 -43.70
C LYS A 368 -4.60 -0.89 -42.32
N PHE A 369 -5.57 -1.74 -41.97
CA PHE A 369 -6.25 -1.67 -40.67
C PHE A 369 -5.38 -2.17 -39.53
N LYS A 370 -4.43 -3.10 -39.76
CA LYS A 370 -3.43 -3.48 -38.74
C LYS A 370 -2.54 -2.29 -38.37
N ILE A 371 -2.10 -1.51 -39.36
CA ILE A 371 -1.31 -0.30 -39.12
C ILE A 371 -2.13 0.73 -38.33
N LEU A 372 -3.35 1.01 -38.76
CA LEU A 372 -4.24 1.93 -38.05
C LEU A 372 -4.51 1.48 -36.61
N PHE A 373 -4.80 0.20 -36.39
CA PHE A 373 -4.97 -0.36 -35.05
C PHE A 373 -3.69 -0.23 -34.22
N THR A 374 -2.52 -0.48 -34.82
CA THR A 374 -1.24 -0.33 -34.10
C THR A 374 -1.02 1.11 -33.65
N ILE A 375 -1.33 2.09 -34.50
CA ILE A 375 -1.26 3.52 -34.14
C ILE A 375 -2.22 3.81 -32.98
N ILE A 376 -3.49 3.39 -33.09
CA ILE A 376 -4.49 3.60 -32.03
C ILE A 376 -4.06 2.92 -30.73
N PHE A 377 -3.57 1.68 -30.81
CA PHE A 377 -3.10 0.92 -29.66
C PHE A 377 -1.92 1.62 -28.97
N ILE A 378 -0.92 2.09 -29.73
CA ILE A 378 0.20 2.87 -29.19
C ILE A 378 -0.31 4.16 -28.56
N SER A 379 -1.25 4.87 -29.18
CA SER A 379 -1.83 6.09 -28.62
C SER A 379 -2.58 5.83 -27.30
N LEU A 380 -3.45 4.82 -27.27
CA LEU A 380 -4.19 4.44 -26.05
C LEU A 380 -3.24 4.00 -24.93
N PHE A 381 -2.22 3.21 -25.29
CA PHE A 381 -1.18 2.80 -24.38
C PHE A 381 -0.41 4.00 -23.82
N THR A 382 -0.03 4.94 -24.68
CA THR A 382 0.70 6.14 -24.32
C THR A 382 -0.13 7.02 -23.37
N ILE A 383 -1.42 7.21 -23.65
CA ILE A 383 -2.32 7.94 -22.77
C ILE A 383 -2.46 7.24 -21.41
N GLN A 384 -2.62 5.91 -21.39
CA GLN A 384 -2.71 5.15 -20.15
C GLN A 384 -1.41 5.28 -19.34
N PHE A 385 -0.25 5.16 -19.99
CA PHE A 385 1.06 5.33 -19.37
C PHE A 385 1.24 6.73 -18.77
N PHE A 386 0.90 7.80 -19.51
CA PHE A 386 1.03 9.17 -18.99
C PHE A 386 0.04 9.46 -17.86
N LYS A 387 -1.19 8.94 -17.89
CA LYS A 387 -2.13 9.04 -16.76
C LYS A 387 -1.59 8.33 -15.51
N LEU A 388 -0.96 7.17 -15.69
CA LEU A 388 -0.32 6.45 -14.59
C LEU A 388 0.91 7.16 -14.01
N ILE A 389 1.48 8.14 -14.73
CA ILE A 389 2.65 8.94 -14.31
C ILE A 389 2.25 10.40 -13.98
N GLU A 390 0.96 10.70 -14.00
CA GLU A 390 0.46 12.06 -13.77
C GLU A 390 0.94 12.62 -12.41
N PRO A 391 1.45 13.87 -12.37
CA PRO A 391 1.89 14.52 -11.14
C PRO A 391 0.77 14.52 -10.11
N SER A 392 0.94 13.72 -9.07
CA SER A 392 0.16 13.84 -7.86
C SER A 392 1.07 13.55 -6.69
N ILE A 393 0.75 14.10 -5.53
CA ILE A 393 1.46 13.80 -4.27
C ILE A 393 1.56 12.27 -4.04
N ASN A 394 0.65 11.50 -4.65
CA ASN A 394 0.58 10.05 -4.58
C ASN A 394 1.33 9.31 -5.69
N ASN A 395 2.05 10.00 -6.59
CA ASN A 395 2.77 9.37 -7.69
C ASN A 395 4.25 9.82 -7.75
N PRO A 396 5.16 9.09 -7.05
CA PRO A 396 6.56 9.48 -6.94
C PRO A 396 7.37 9.36 -8.24
N TYR A 397 6.86 8.64 -9.25
CA TYR A 397 7.63 8.38 -10.48
C TYR A 397 8.02 9.67 -11.20
N LYS A 398 7.06 10.58 -11.36
CA LYS A 398 7.32 11.84 -12.04
C LYS A 398 8.36 12.68 -11.31
N TYR A 399 8.33 12.72 -9.98
CA TYR A 399 9.34 13.45 -9.21
C TYR A 399 10.74 12.87 -9.40
N ASN A 400 10.88 11.56 -9.56
CA ASN A 400 12.17 10.93 -9.86
C ASN A 400 12.67 11.28 -11.27
N ILE A 401 11.78 11.36 -12.27
CA ILE A 401 12.13 11.84 -13.61
C ILE A 401 12.53 13.32 -13.58
N ASP A 402 11.71 14.16 -12.94
CA ASP A 402 11.93 15.60 -12.83
C ASP A 402 13.27 15.88 -12.12
N ALA A 403 13.63 15.09 -11.10
CA ALA A 403 14.92 15.20 -10.41
C ALA A 403 16.13 14.90 -11.29
N LEU A 404 16.00 13.95 -12.23
CA LEU A 404 17.06 13.66 -13.20
C LEU A 404 17.22 14.76 -14.25
N ILE A 405 16.09 15.32 -14.72
CA ILE A 405 16.08 16.37 -15.74
C ILE A 405 16.51 17.72 -15.15
N HIS A 406 16.07 18.01 -13.93
CA HIS A 406 16.27 19.28 -13.24
C HIS A 406 17.11 19.11 -11.97
N ARG A 407 18.31 18.52 -12.11
CA ARG A 407 19.23 18.18 -10.99
C ARG A 407 19.44 19.29 -9.94
N ASN A 408 19.29 20.56 -10.32
CA ASN A 408 19.54 21.72 -9.46
C ASN A 408 18.27 22.45 -9.00
N LYS A 409 17.07 21.96 -9.33
CA LYS A 409 15.81 22.63 -8.96
C LYS A 409 15.11 21.88 -7.84
N LYS A 410 14.96 22.54 -6.69
CA LYS A 410 14.18 21.99 -5.57
C LYS A 410 12.74 21.76 -6.01
N ILE A 411 12.28 20.51 -5.88
CA ILE A 411 10.90 20.15 -6.16
C ILE A 411 10.06 20.51 -4.93
N ASN A 412 9.54 21.74 -4.91
CA ASN A 412 8.85 22.36 -3.76
C ASN A 412 7.57 21.65 -3.25
N LYS A 413 7.23 20.46 -3.76
CA LYS A 413 5.98 19.73 -3.45
C LYS A 413 6.21 18.32 -2.88
N ALA A 414 7.45 17.85 -2.74
CA ALA A 414 7.75 16.52 -2.23
C ALA A 414 9.11 16.50 -1.51
N TYR A 415 9.34 15.49 -0.67
CA TYR A 415 10.65 15.22 -0.06
C TYR A 415 11.22 13.93 -0.66
N THR A 416 12.53 13.94 -0.89
CA THR A 416 13.30 12.73 -1.16
C THR A 416 13.35 11.83 0.10
N TYR A 417 13.74 10.57 -0.06
CA TYR A 417 14.02 9.66 1.06
C TYR A 417 15.00 10.31 2.05
N ARG A 418 16.11 10.88 1.55
CA ARG A 418 17.12 11.54 2.37
C ARG A 418 16.59 12.75 3.12
N GLU A 419 15.83 13.62 2.46
CA GLU A 419 15.23 14.82 3.09
C GLU A 419 14.07 14.49 4.05
N PHE A 420 13.42 13.33 3.89
CA PHE A 420 12.35 12.92 4.80
C PHE A 420 12.93 12.41 6.12
N PHE A 421 13.88 11.47 6.08
CA PHE A 421 14.43 10.85 7.28
C PHE A 421 15.56 11.66 7.95
N GLU A 422 16.27 12.49 7.19
CA GLU A 422 17.39 13.32 7.68
C GLU A 422 18.30 12.56 8.66
N GLU A 423 18.75 11.35 8.28
CA GLU A 423 19.50 10.44 9.16
C GLU A 423 20.76 11.11 9.75
N ASP A 424 21.43 11.97 8.97
CA ASP A 424 22.57 12.79 9.40
C ASP A 424 22.19 13.72 10.57
N LEU A 425 21.09 14.49 10.43
CA LEU A 425 20.57 15.37 11.49
C LEU A 425 20.17 14.57 12.74
N MET A 426 19.52 13.43 12.55
CA MET A 426 19.12 12.57 13.67
C MET A 426 20.33 11.98 14.40
N ASN A 427 21.41 11.67 13.69
CA ASN A 427 22.66 11.22 14.29
C ASN A 427 23.37 12.35 15.06
N GLU A 428 23.34 13.60 14.57
CA GLU A 428 23.82 14.76 15.33
C GLU A 428 23.05 14.93 16.66
N VAL A 429 21.74 14.75 16.63
CA VAL A 429 20.89 14.80 17.84
C VAL A 429 21.27 13.68 18.82
N LYS A 430 21.48 12.44 18.34
CA LYS A 430 21.95 11.33 19.19
C LYS A 430 23.29 11.63 19.83
N ASN A 431 24.24 12.13 19.04
CA ASN A 431 25.59 12.45 19.50
C ASN A 431 25.58 13.57 20.55
N TYR A 432 24.66 14.54 20.42
CA TYR A 432 24.48 15.58 21.43
C TYR A 432 23.86 15.04 22.73
N ILE A 433 22.82 14.20 22.64
CA ILE A 433 22.18 13.60 23.83
C ILE A 433 23.15 12.65 24.54
N ASN A 434 23.94 11.89 23.78
CA ASN A 434 25.00 11.00 24.22
C ASN A 434 24.61 10.07 25.38
N LYS A 435 23.43 9.44 25.28
CA LYS A 435 22.91 8.48 26.26
C LYS A 435 22.37 7.24 25.55
N PRO A 436 22.32 6.08 26.23
CA PRO A 436 21.65 4.90 25.70
C PRO A 436 20.20 5.23 25.29
N LEU A 437 19.79 4.82 24.09
CA LEU A 437 18.50 5.21 23.50
C LEU A 437 17.30 4.69 24.32
N ASP A 438 17.47 3.58 25.01
CA ASP A 438 16.47 2.97 25.89
C ASP A 438 16.30 3.68 27.24
N SER A 439 17.27 4.53 27.63
CA SER A 439 17.28 5.27 28.90
C SER A 439 16.40 6.52 28.89
N TYR A 440 15.80 6.87 27.75
CA TYR A 440 14.91 8.03 27.61
C TYR A 440 13.84 7.77 26.56
N ARG A 441 12.89 8.70 26.45
CA ARG A 441 11.82 8.68 25.45
C ARG A 441 11.83 9.95 24.62
N VAL A 442 11.34 9.84 23.39
CA VAL A 442 11.19 10.96 22.46
C VAL A 442 9.72 11.15 22.12
N ILE A 443 9.30 12.40 22.00
CA ILE A 443 8.00 12.76 21.45
C ILE A 443 8.16 13.93 20.47
N SER A 444 7.37 13.92 19.40
CA SER A 444 7.52 14.79 18.24
C SER A 444 6.45 15.87 18.23
N VAL A 445 6.86 17.12 18.02
CA VAL A 445 5.98 18.27 17.84
C VAL A 445 6.21 18.84 16.45
N TRP A 446 5.15 18.84 15.62
CA TRP A 446 5.23 19.27 14.22
C TRP A 446 6.33 18.55 13.39
N LEU A 447 6.72 17.35 13.82
CA LEU A 447 7.63 16.44 13.16
C LEU A 447 6.91 15.10 12.97
N ASN A 448 7.06 14.47 11.80
CA ASN A 448 6.49 13.13 11.59
C ASN A 448 7.24 12.13 12.50
N PRO A 449 6.58 11.42 13.43
CA PRO A 449 7.26 10.53 14.37
C PRO A 449 8.06 9.41 13.72
N ALA A 450 7.71 9.03 12.48
CA ALA A 450 8.46 8.08 11.68
C ALA A 450 9.93 8.46 11.50
N VAL A 451 10.27 9.75 11.50
CA VAL A 451 11.65 10.24 11.39
C VAL A 451 12.49 9.79 12.59
N ALA A 452 11.98 10.01 13.80
CA ALA A 452 12.64 9.61 15.03
C ALA A 452 12.63 8.07 15.19
N GLN A 453 11.48 7.44 14.93
CA GLN A 453 11.31 5.99 15.04
C GLN A 453 12.21 5.23 14.05
N TYR A 454 12.30 5.69 12.79
CA TYR A 454 13.22 5.14 11.80
C TYR A 454 14.68 5.27 12.24
N SER A 455 15.02 6.39 12.89
CA SER A 455 16.35 6.62 13.44
C SER A 455 16.65 5.80 14.71
N GLY A 456 15.70 5.02 15.22
CA GLY A 456 15.89 4.10 16.35
C GLY A 456 15.64 4.71 17.74
N PHE A 457 15.10 5.94 17.82
CA PHE A 457 14.68 6.51 19.09
C PHE A 457 13.48 5.76 19.67
N TYR A 458 13.33 5.80 21.00
CA TYR A 458 12.22 5.17 21.71
C TYR A 458 11.07 6.19 21.83
N CYS A 459 10.10 6.09 20.95
CA CYS A 459 9.08 7.11 20.76
C CYS A 459 7.82 6.86 21.59
N LEU A 460 7.21 7.95 22.07
CA LEU A 460 5.88 7.96 22.71
C LEU A 460 4.74 8.20 21.70
N ASP A 461 5.10 8.56 20.48
CA ASP A 461 4.21 8.86 19.36
C ASP A 461 4.54 7.99 18.15
N GLY A 462 3.61 7.91 17.20
CA GLY A 462 3.75 7.03 16.05
C GLY A 462 2.45 6.83 15.26
N TYR A 463 2.59 6.33 14.03
CA TYR A 463 1.43 5.89 13.24
C TYR A 463 1.26 4.38 13.32
N ILE A 464 0.44 3.95 14.29
CA ILE A 464 0.26 2.54 14.63
C ILE A 464 -1.22 2.18 14.47
N THR A 465 -1.52 1.29 13.52
CA THR A 465 -2.92 0.93 13.21
C THR A 465 -3.60 0.09 14.28
N ASN A 466 -2.86 -0.53 15.20
CA ASN A 466 -3.40 -1.29 16.33
C ASN A 466 -2.50 -1.10 17.55
N TYR A 467 -3.04 -0.79 18.72
CA TYR A 467 -2.27 -0.68 19.97
C TYR A 467 -3.24 -0.73 21.15
N ARG A 468 -2.72 -0.86 22.39
CA ARG A 468 -3.53 -0.99 23.60
C ARG A 468 -4.43 0.23 23.81
N LEU A 469 -5.71 -0.01 24.12
CA LEU A 469 -6.68 1.04 24.42
C LEU A 469 -6.23 1.88 25.62
N GLU A 470 -5.68 1.25 26.65
CA GLU A 470 -5.10 1.93 27.82
C GLU A 470 -4.09 3.01 27.41
N TYR A 471 -3.23 2.71 26.42
CA TYR A 471 -2.24 3.68 25.95
C TYR A 471 -2.91 4.85 25.23
N LYS A 472 -4.01 4.63 24.49
CA LYS A 472 -4.78 5.72 23.84
C LYS A 472 -5.27 6.71 24.89
N HIS A 473 -5.83 6.22 25.99
CA HIS A 473 -6.30 7.08 27.09
C HIS A 473 -5.15 7.79 27.80
N ARG A 474 -4.05 7.09 28.08
CA ARG A 474 -2.85 7.72 28.67
C ARG A 474 -2.26 8.80 27.78
N PHE A 475 -2.26 8.60 26.46
CA PHE A 475 -1.80 9.61 25.51
C PHE A 475 -2.79 10.77 25.40
N LYS A 476 -4.11 10.50 25.41
CA LYS A 476 -5.15 11.53 25.48
C LYS A 476 -4.92 12.48 26.65
N ASP A 477 -4.64 11.95 27.84
CA ASP A 477 -4.35 12.75 29.03
C ASP A 477 -3.15 13.70 28.85
N ILE A 478 -2.20 13.37 27.97
CA ILE A 478 -1.08 14.25 27.63
C ILE A 478 -1.55 15.40 26.73
N ILE A 479 -2.39 15.11 25.74
CA ILE A 479 -2.73 16.05 24.66
C ILE A 479 -4.11 16.71 24.81
N ILE A 480 -4.88 16.41 25.86
CA ILE A 480 -6.29 16.79 25.97
C ILE A 480 -6.50 18.31 25.85
N ASN A 481 -5.67 19.10 26.51
CA ASN A 481 -5.76 20.56 26.43
C ASN A 481 -5.52 21.08 24.99
N GLU A 482 -4.53 20.54 24.27
CA GLU A 482 -4.35 20.87 22.84
C GLU A 482 -5.50 20.35 21.95
N LEU A 483 -6.08 19.19 22.28
CA LEU A 483 -7.24 18.66 21.55
C LEU A 483 -8.47 19.56 21.72
N GLU A 484 -8.76 20.02 22.94
CA GLU A 484 -9.89 20.91 23.25
C GLU A 484 -9.72 22.29 22.62
N LYS A 485 -8.48 22.77 22.48
CA LYS A 485 -8.16 24.00 21.73
C LYS A 485 -8.30 23.83 20.22
N SER A 486 -8.16 22.60 19.72
CA SER A 486 -8.20 22.31 18.29
C SER A 486 -9.64 22.35 17.76
N ASN A 487 -9.79 22.36 16.44
CA ASN A 487 -11.12 22.27 15.83
C ASN A 487 -11.77 20.90 16.07
N GLN A 488 -13.11 20.84 16.06
CA GLN A 488 -13.88 19.61 16.30
C GLN A 488 -13.42 18.41 15.47
N LYS A 489 -13.05 18.63 14.20
CA LYS A 489 -12.59 17.56 13.32
C LYS A 489 -11.27 16.93 13.78
N THR A 490 -10.39 17.69 14.41
CA THR A 490 -9.12 17.21 15.01
C THR A 490 -9.41 16.38 16.25
N TYR A 491 -10.30 16.89 17.11
CA TYR A 491 -10.78 16.19 18.30
C TYR A 491 -11.41 14.84 17.92
N ASP A 492 -12.41 14.87 17.04
CA ASP A 492 -13.11 13.67 16.55
C ASP A 492 -12.16 12.69 15.89
N TYR A 493 -11.19 13.16 15.10
CA TYR A 493 -10.23 12.30 14.44
C TYR A 493 -9.42 11.45 15.45
N PHE A 494 -9.00 12.03 16.58
CA PHE A 494 -8.30 11.28 17.61
C PHE A 494 -9.26 10.36 18.38
N GLU A 495 -10.42 10.87 18.78
CA GLU A 495 -11.41 10.12 19.56
C GLU A 495 -11.98 8.92 18.80
N THR A 496 -12.38 9.10 17.54
CA THR A 496 -13.09 8.09 16.76
C THR A 496 -12.20 7.22 15.88
N TRP A 497 -10.92 7.56 15.72
CA TRP A 497 -9.97 6.74 14.98
C TRP A 497 -8.65 6.53 15.72
N GLY A 498 -7.91 7.60 16.02
CA GLY A 498 -6.78 7.57 16.96
C GLY A 498 -5.56 6.70 16.57
N SER A 499 -5.44 6.22 15.32
CA SER A 499 -4.28 5.42 14.91
C SER A 499 -3.00 6.23 14.70
N ARG A 500 -3.12 7.55 14.50
CA ARG A 500 -1.97 8.48 14.53
C ARG A 500 -1.89 9.09 15.92
N VAL A 501 -0.98 8.56 16.72
CA VAL A 501 -0.72 8.97 18.09
C VAL A 501 0.22 10.17 18.04
N TYR A 502 -0.28 11.32 17.61
CA TYR A 502 0.50 12.53 17.34
C TYR A 502 0.05 13.66 18.26
N ILE A 503 0.95 14.57 18.61
CA ILE A 503 0.56 15.83 19.28
C ILE A 503 -0.11 16.74 18.24
N PRO A 504 -1.41 17.08 18.39
CA PRO A 504 -2.02 18.13 17.59
C PRO A 504 -1.40 19.47 17.99
N VAL A 505 -1.17 20.34 17.02
CA VAL A 505 -0.74 21.72 17.27
C VAL A 505 -1.89 22.62 16.86
N SER A 506 -2.72 23.01 17.83
CA SER A 506 -4.00 23.70 17.59
C SER A 506 -3.84 24.91 16.66
N GLU A 507 -2.79 25.71 16.87
CA GLU A 507 -2.42 26.88 16.06
C GLU A 507 -2.21 26.60 14.56
N PHE A 508 -1.88 25.35 14.18
CA PHE A 508 -1.58 24.97 12.80
C PHE A 508 -2.60 24.01 12.19
N THR A 509 -3.50 23.44 13.00
CA THR A 509 -4.56 22.55 12.53
C THR A 509 -5.74 23.34 11.95
N ASP A 510 -6.35 22.85 10.88
CA ASP A 510 -7.52 23.47 10.25
C ASP A 510 -8.53 22.41 9.76
N LYS A 511 -9.69 22.83 9.24
CA LYS A 511 -10.74 21.92 8.75
C LYS A 511 -10.27 20.95 7.65
N ASN A 512 -9.23 21.30 6.89
CA ASN A 512 -8.65 20.46 5.84
C ASN A 512 -7.43 19.66 6.33
N ARG A 513 -6.92 19.97 7.53
CA ARG A 513 -5.73 19.38 8.14
C ARG A 513 -5.98 19.09 9.63
N PRO A 514 -6.77 18.05 9.94
CA PRO A 514 -7.10 17.73 11.32
C PRO A 514 -5.91 17.21 12.12
N ILE A 515 -4.80 16.85 11.47
CA ILE A 515 -3.58 16.39 12.11
C ILE A 515 -2.34 16.79 11.30
N PRO A 516 -1.19 16.93 11.97
CA PRO A 516 0.07 17.05 11.27
C PRO A 516 0.32 15.76 10.46
N PHE A 517 0.61 15.89 9.16
CA PHE A 517 1.01 14.78 8.26
C PHE A 517 -0.09 13.75 7.88
N GLY A 518 -1.15 14.20 7.19
CA GLY A 518 -2.15 13.35 6.50
C GLY A 518 -1.95 13.24 4.96
N PRO A 519 -2.87 12.56 4.23
CA PRO A 519 -2.75 12.27 2.79
C PRO A 519 -2.59 13.50 1.88
N SER A 520 -3.12 14.65 2.33
CA SER A 520 -3.06 15.95 1.67
C SER A 520 -1.90 16.83 2.15
N ASN A 521 -1.13 16.34 3.13
CA ASN A 521 -0.16 17.10 3.90
C ASN A 521 1.22 16.46 3.77
N VAL A 522 1.88 16.69 2.64
CA VAL A 522 3.32 16.93 2.73
C VAL A 522 3.40 18.38 3.20
N PRO A 523 3.56 18.68 4.50
CA PRO A 523 3.65 20.07 4.86
C PRO A 523 4.81 20.64 4.08
N LYS A 524 4.57 21.78 3.46
CA LYS A 524 5.61 22.79 3.41
C LYS A 524 5.95 22.99 4.89
N PHE A 525 6.96 22.28 5.39
CA PHE A 525 7.50 22.48 6.73
C PHE A 525 8.03 23.90 6.67
N ASN A 526 7.17 24.88 6.94
CA ASN A 526 7.53 26.28 6.90
C ASN A 526 8.35 26.49 8.17
N THR A 527 9.65 26.59 7.99
CA THR A 527 10.69 26.49 9.02
C THR A 527 10.74 27.72 9.94
N ASN A 528 9.90 28.72 9.64
CA ASN A 528 9.80 29.97 10.37
C ASN A 528 8.52 30.06 11.22
N LYS A 529 7.80 28.95 11.40
CA LYS A 529 6.65 28.93 12.31
C LYS A 529 7.13 28.74 13.74
N THR A 530 6.58 29.57 14.61
CA THR A 530 6.72 29.47 16.05
C THR A 530 5.37 29.09 16.64
N ILE A 531 5.37 28.15 17.58
CA ILE A 531 4.21 27.77 18.37
C ILE A 531 4.17 28.70 19.57
N LYS A 532 3.13 29.52 19.66
CA LYS A 532 3.01 30.51 20.73
C LYS A 532 2.63 29.85 22.05
N ASN A 533 1.69 28.91 22.03
CA ASN A 533 1.09 28.30 23.21
C ASN A 533 0.85 26.80 23.01
N LEU A 534 1.88 25.97 23.25
CA LEU A 534 1.73 24.51 23.29
C LEU A 534 1.32 24.06 24.69
N ASP A 535 0.09 23.58 24.83
CA ASP A 535 -0.50 23.18 26.11
C ASP A 535 -0.76 21.68 26.16
N ILE A 536 0.30 20.96 26.49
CA ILE A 536 0.24 19.55 26.80
C ILE A 536 0.54 19.34 28.28
N ASN A 537 0.04 18.24 28.84
CA ASN A 537 0.26 17.92 30.24
C ASN A 537 1.69 17.40 30.47
N TYR A 538 2.64 18.30 30.70
CA TYR A 538 4.06 17.97 30.93
C TYR A 538 4.29 17.07 32.15
N LYS A 539 3.41 17.14 33.16
CA LYS A 539 3.46 16.25 34.34
C LYS A 539 3.12 14.80 33.97
N LYS A 540 2.05 14.58 33.21
CA LYS A 540 1.68 13.25 32.68
C LYS A 540 2.77 12.72 31.74
N LEU A 541 3.34 13.60 30.90
CA LEU A 541 4.42 13.24 29.99
C LEU A 541 5.68 12.78 30.75
N SER A 542 6.04 13.47 31.84
CA SER A 542 7.15 13.09 32.72
C SER A 542 6.94 11.75 33.44
N GLY A 543 5.68 11.27 33.52
CA GLY A 543 5.36 9.94 34.02
C GLY A 543 5.92 8.79 33.16
N PHE A 544 6.41 9.07 31.95
CA PHE A 544 7.14 8.11 31.11
C PHE A 544 8.66 8.10 31.37
N GLY A 545 9.11 8.81 32.41
CA GLY A 545 10.53 8.95 32.77
C GLY A 545 11.17 10.14 32.07
N LYS A 546 12.43 10.01 31.67
CA LYS A 546 13.15 11.09 30.98
C LYS A 546 12.65 11.25 29.55
N VAL A 547 12.06 12.40 29.21
CA VAL A 547 11.52 12.70 27.89
C VAL A 547 12.27 13.86 27.22
N TYR A 548 12.62 13.68 25.95
CA TYR A 548 13.05 14.74 25.04
C TYR A 548 11.94 15.05 24.05
N ILE A 549 11.70 16.33 23.79
CA ILE A 549 10.72 16.78 22.80
C ILE A 549 11.48 17.25 21.56
N PHE A 550 11.20 16.63 20.43
CA PHE A 550 11.75 17.00 19.12
C PHE A 550 10.73 17.87 18.40
N SER A 551 11.05 19.15 18.20
CA SER A 551 10.14 20.08 17.56
C SER A 551 10.72 20.66 16.27
N MET A 552 9.93 20.69 15.20
CA MET A 552 10.29 21.41 13.96
C MET A 552 9.86 22.89 13.98
N CYS A 553 9.26 23.33 15.08
CA CYS A 553 8.90 24.71 15.33
C CYS A 553 9.47 25.15 16.68
N LYS A 554 9.90 26.41 16.77
CA LYS A 554 10.25 26.98 18.07
C LYS A 554 8.98 27.06 18.93
N ILE A 555 9.07 26.78 20.23
CA ILE A 555 7.96 26.88 21.20
C ILE A 555 8.26 28.07 22.11
N GLU A 556 7.37 29.06 22.15
CA GLU A 556 7.53 30.28 22.96
C GLU A 556 7.02 30.13 24.39
N ASN A 557 5.80 29.61 24.60
CA ASN A 557 5.25 29.35 25.94
C ASN A 557 5.92 28.12 26.59
N SER A 558 7.11 28.33 27.13
CA SER A 558 8.04 27.30 27.62
C SER A 558 8.36 27.46 29.11
N SER A 559 7.41 27.94 29.94
CA SER A 559 7.64 27.98 31.40
C SER A 559 8.10 26.61 31.92
N ASP A 560 7.53 25.53 31.39
CA ASP A 560 7.83 24.14 31.76
C ASP A 560 8.85 23.45 30.85
N LEU A 561 9.35 24.12 29.81
CA LEU A 561 10.31 23.57 28.85
C LEU A 561 11.64 24.32 28.87
N LYS A 562 12.72 23.56 28.76
CA LYS A 562 14.06 24.10 28.56
C LYS A 562 14.53 23.74 27.16
N LEU A 563 14.87 24.75 26.35
CA LEU A 563 15.54 24.53 25.07
C LEU A 563 16.98 24.08 25.34
N GLU A 564 17.32 22.86 24.94
CA GLU A 564 18.65 22.31 25.10
C GLU A 564 19.56 22.72 23.93
N LYS A 565 19.09 22.56 22.70
CA LYS A 565 19.85 22.90 21.48
C LYS A 565 18.94 23.00 20.26
N SER A 566 19.35 23.78 19.27
CA SER A 566 18.78 23.77 17.91
C SER A 566 19.78 23.18 16.92
N PHE A 567 19.30 22.33 16.01
CA PHE A 567 20.08 21.68 14.96
C PHE A 567 19.55 22.12 13.61
N ASN A 568 20.41 22.64 12.75
CA ASN A 568 20.04 23.07 11.41
C ASN A 568 20.36 21.97 10.41
N SER A 569 19.41 21.62 9.56
CA SER A 569 19.65 20.64 8.49
C SER A 569 20.55 21.24 7.42
N ASN A 570 21.54 20.46 6.98
CA ASN A 570 22.39 20.81 5.84
C ASN A 570 21.73 20.45 4.49
N LEU A 571 20.62 19.69 4.52
CA LEU A 571 19.91 19.19 3.34
C LEU A 571 18.62 19.97 3.08
N THR A 572 17.95 20.39 4.14
CA THR A 572 16.72 21.15 4.08
C THR A 572 16.87 22.45 4.87
N ASN A 573 16.00 23.44 4.65
CA ASN A 573 16.05 24.69 5.41
C ASN A 573 15.48 24.53 6.84
N ARG A 574 15.35 23.30 7.34
CA ARG A 574 14.67 22.98 8.60
C ARG A 574 15.62 23.13 9.78
N THR A 575 15.02 23.50 10.90
CA THR A 575 15.67 23.51 12.22
C THR A 575 14.90 22.59 13.14
N LEU A 576 15.59 21.63 13.76
CA LEU A 576 15.06 20.83 14.85
C LEU A 576 15.44 21.49 16.18
N TYR A 577 14.44 21.76 17.01
CA TYR A 577 14.60 22.26 18.36
C TYR A 577 14.43 21.10 19.34
N LEU A 578 15.45 20.87 20.16
CA LEU A 578 15.47 19.84 21.20
C LEU A 578 15.12 20.47 22.54
N TYR A 579 14.04 20.00 23.17
CA TYR A 579 13.62 20.45 24.49
C TYR A 579 13.64 19.33 25.53
N THR A 580 13.79 19.71 26.80
CA THR A 580 13.49 18.88 27.96
C THR A 580 12.44 19.55 28.83
N ILE A 581 11.72 18.76 29.62
CA ILE A 581 10.81 19.25 30.64
C ILE A 581 11.65 19.71 31.86
N LYS A 582 11.28 20.83 32.48
CA LYS A 582 11.99 21.41 33.64
C LYS A 582 11.74 20.63 34.93
#